data_AF-A0A7S0XPW1-F1
#
_entry.id   AF-A0A7S0XPW1-F1
#
_cell.length_a   1.000
_cell.length_b   1.000
_cell.length_c   1.000
_cell.angle_alpha   90.00
_cell.angle_beta   90.00
_cell.angle_gamma   90.00
#
_symmetry.space_group_name_H-M   'P 1'
#
loop_
_entity.id
_entity.type
_entity.pdbx_description
1 polymer ?
#
loop_
_entity_poly.entity_id
_entity_poly.type
_entity_poly.pdbx_seq_one_letter_code
_entity_poly.pdbx_strand_id
1 'polypeptide(L)'
;MVAFPISHRVLRKIFFCGIILALTGARVGGIGDEEIETAVKVATVSLQREMTSLKEQLEIFEMKHETLHAAAEQFRMQSKTAKTKLEEERTRYNTLASEKQTLETSMESKLEEALEEQKTTFEEEVAVELIEKRNRLAKENEELVQKLRRSEYELSVLEGDWKEKLDHESKRHERSEGKRRASEEKLRKETADLKKRLSFSEQQAKSFEEAWKDAVAESEAKDEQFQTESGKRLQEASRWEKRLQKLNEESKDLYEDNKAKEIELVRAKKLHLTLLEKLSESDEAVREHEAKIVQFTADIEKMSNELTSTSGELSQAKKEHTVLAKRFENLSNLHEDTELVLQNTRAEGERNARRNKELQNDLVDLKFDLESSQKKTKQTIEEKAEMTKSFTEALEQLTSKNTFLRHELVDMKFELEESQSETTALRSETEEITIAHHQALKRLQDEGKTLKLLRKEYLSLEKEFKTITDQFKESEEKVKQYQNRIKEEAAVNAELQNEVNYAELKVENSQKIEKKLSAENKELLKMYEDIKKTMGSSEKNLLET
;
A
#
# COMPACT_ATOMS: atom_id res chain seq x y z
N MET A 1 61.89 114.67 10.79
CA MET A 1 63.05 115.55 11.01
C MET A 1 62.64 116.96 10.62
N VAL A 2 62.38 117.80 11.62
CA VAL A 2 61.85 119.16 11.45
C VAL A 2 63.04 120.10 11.23
N ALA A 3 63.34 120.43 9.98
CA ALA A 3 64.29 121.48 9.66
C ALA A 3 63.62 122.83 9.96
N PHE A 4 64.12 123.56 10.96
CA PHE A 4 63.65 124.91 11.26
C PHE A 4 63.85 125.79 10.02
N PRO A 5 62.79 126.38 9.43
CA PRO A 5 62.95 127.29 8.30
C PRO A 5 63.54 128.58 8.86
N ILE A 6 64.84 128.81 8.64
CA ILE A 6 65.45 130.12 8.85
C ILE A 6 64.67 131.08 7.95
N SER A 7 63.84 131.92 8.56
CA SER A 7 62.95 132.82 7.84
C SER A 7 63.75 133.61 6.80
N HIS A 8 63.24 133.66 5.58
CA HIS A 8 63.83 134.43 4.47
C HIS A 8 64.11 135.91 4.86
N ARG A 9 63.44 136.45 5.89
CA ARG A 9 63.76 137.77 6.47
C ARG A 9 65.09 137.81 7.23
N VAL A 10 65.49 136.74 7.89
CA VAL A 10 66.74 136.65 8.69
C VAL A 10 67.95 136.54 7.75
N LEU A 11 67.86 135.70 6.72
CA LEU A 11 68.89 135.60 5.67
C LEU A 11 69.09 136.95 4.95
N ARG A 12 68.01 137.66 4.60
CA ARG A 12 68.09 139.02 4.02
C ARG A 12 68.82 140.01 4.94
N LYS A 13 68.56 139.98 6.24
CA LYS A 13 69.19 140.89 7.21
C LYS A 13 70.68 140.62 7.38
N ILE A 14 71.09 139.35 7.47
CA ILE A 14 72.51 138.97 7.57
C ILE A 14 73.28 139.40 6.32
N PHE A 15 72.70 139.21 5.13
CA PHE A 15 73.32 139.61 3.86
C PHE A 15 73.47 141.14 3.73
N PHE A 16 72.44 141.91 4.09
CA PHE A 16 72.52 143.38 4.10
C PHE A 16 73.55 143.92 5.12
N CYS A 17 73.67 143.29 6.31
CA CYS A 17 74.71 143.66 7.28
C CYS A 17 76.13 143.42 6.72
N GLY A 18 76.34 142.32 5.98
CA GLY A 18 77.63 142.04 5.33
C GLY A 18 78.02 143.10 4.28
N ILE A 19 77.06 143.58 3.48
CA ILE A 19 77.28 144.63 2.48
C ILE A 19 77.58 145.98 3.14
N ILE A 20 76.87 146.34 4.22
CA ILE A 20 77.12 147.58 4.96
C ILE A 20 78.51 147.58 5.61
N LEU A 21 78.94 146.45 6.20
CA LEU A 21 80.29 146.30 6.78
C LEU A 21 81.39 146.40 5.72
N ALA A 22 81.20 145.81 4.53
CA ALA A 22 82.14 145.91 3.43
C ALA A 22 82.30 147.36 2.91
N LEU A 23 81.19 148.12 2.83
CA LEU A 23 81.20 149.51 2.37
C LEU A 23 81.76 150.50 3.40
N THR A 24 81.62 150.21 4.70
CA THR A 24 82.22 151.05 5.76
C THR A 24 83.72 150.78 5.95
N GLY A 25 84.17 149.54 5.75
CA GLY A 25 85.60 149.20 5.76
C GLY A 25 86.40 149.88 4.65
N ALA A 26 85.84 149.97 3.43
CA ALA A 26 86.52 150.57 2.28
C ALA A 26 86.76 152.09 2.41
N ARG A 27 85.93 152.81 3.19
CA ARG A 27 86.01 154.28 3.34
C ARG A 27 87.08 154.76 4.33
N VAL A 28 87.59 153.88 5.19
CA VAL A 28 88.65 154.21 6.18
C VAL A 28 90.06 153.88 5.66
N GLY A 29 90.17 153.08 4.59
CA GLY A 29 91.44 152.60 4.04
C GLY A 29 92.13 153.48 2.99
N GLY A 30 91.60 154.65 2.64
CA GLY A 30 92.22 155.52 1.62
C GLY A 30 92.22 154.92 0.20
N ILE A 31 91.16 154.19 -0.14
CA ILE A 31 90.90 153.66 -1.49
C ILE A 31 90.08 154.70 -2.27
N GLY A 32 90.47 154.98 -3.52
CA GLY A 32 89.82 155.98 -4.38
C GLY A 32 88.38 155.59 -4.76
N ASP A 33 87.51 156.60 -4.95
CA ASP A 33 86.07 156.45 -5.19
C ASP A 33 85.69 155.49 -6.36
N GLU A 34 86.57 155.23 -7.32
CA GLU A 34 86.32 154.31 -8.45
C GLU A 34 86.25 152.82 -8.05
N GLU A 35 86.98 152.37 -7.03
CA GLU A 35 87.01 150.95 -6.63
C GLU A 35 85.77 150.56 -5.81
N ILE A 36 85.19 151.51 -5.06
CA ILE A 36 83.95 151.29 -4.31
C ILE A 36 82.76 151.17 -5.27
N GLU A 37 82.73 151.98 -6.33
CA GLU A 37 81.67 151.92 -7.34
C GLU A 37 81.65 150.58 -8.08
N THR A 38 82.84 150.03 -8.40
CA THR A 38 82.95 148.71 -9.04
C THR A 38 82.51 147.59 -8.10
N ALA A 39 82.87 147.62 -6.82
CA ALA A 39 82.43 146.63 -5.84
C ALA A 39 80.90 146.64 -5.64
N VAL A 40 80.29 147.83 -5.58
CA VAL A 40 78.82 147.96 -5.49
C VAL A 40 78.14 147.42 -6.74
N LYS A 41 78.66 147.72 -7.94
CA LYS A 41 78.13 147.18 -9.20
C LYS A 41 78.20 145.65 -9.23
N VAL A 42 79.33 145.06 -8.83
CA VAL A 42 79.49 143.59 -8.77
C VAL A 42 78.52 142.96 -7.76
N ALA A 43 78.40 143.54 -6.56
CA ALA A 43 77.47 143.06 -5.54
C ALA A 43 76.01 143.16 -6.00
N THR A 44 75.64 144.24 -6.68
CA THR A 44 74.29 144.46 -7.22
C THR A 44 73.95 143.43 -8.29
N VAL A 45 74.88 143.16 -9.23
CA VAL A 45 74.71 142.12 -10.25
C VAL A 45 74.60 140.73 -9.61
N SER A 46 75.38 140.44 -8.56
CA SER A 46 75.29 139.16 -7.84
C SER A 46 73.95 138.99 -7.14
N LEU A 47 73.47 140.02 -6.45
CA LEU A 47 72.16 140.03 -5.79
C LEU A 47 71.01 139.88 -6.79
N GLN A 48 71.16 140.50 -7.96
CA GLN A 48 70.17 140.41 -9.02
C GLN A 48 70.10 138.99 -9.59
N ARG A 49 71.24 138.31 -9.77
CA ARG A 49 71.31 136.89 -10.16
C ARG A 49 70.68 135.97 -9.12
N GLU A 50 70.95 136.18 -7.84
CA GLU A 50 70.34 135.39 -6.76
C GLU A 50 68.82 135.64 -6.66
N MET A 51 68.37 136.88 -6.81
CA MET A 51 66.94 137.21 -6.89
C MET A 51 66.26 136.52 -8.07
N THR A 52 66.89 136.51 -9.25
CA THR A 52 66.35 135.76 -10.40
C THR A 52 66.33 134.25 -10.14
N SER A 53 67.38 133.69 -9.53
CA SER A 53 67.42 132.26 -9.20
C SER A 53 66.38 131.86 -8.15
N LEU A 54 66.17 132.67 -7.12
CA LEU A 54 65.13 132.44 -6.12
C LEU A 54 63.73 132.58 -6.71
N LYS A 55 63.54 133.51 -7.65
CA LYS A 55 62.27 133.66 -8.37
C LYS A 55 61.96 132.42 -9.22
N GLU A 56 62.95 131.90 -9.95
CA GLU A 56 62.82 130.63 -10.69
C GLU A 56 62.53 129.44 -9.76
N GLN A 57 63.20 129.37 -8.60
CA GLN A 57 62.92 128.30 -7.63
C GLN A 57 61.52 128.40 -7.02
N LEU A 58 61.03 129.61 -6.77
CA LEU A 58 59.68 129.84 -6.28
C LEU A 58 58.64 129.41 -7.32
N GLU A 59 58.85 129.76 -8.60
CA GLU A 59 57.98 129.37 -9.71
C GLU A 59 57.96 127.84 -9.90
N ILE A 60 59.13 127.18 -9.79
CA ILE A 60 59.21 125.71 -9.79
C ILE A 60 58.46 125.11 -8.59
N PHE A 61 58.56 125.73 -7.41
CA PHE A 61 57.86 125.26 -6.22
C PHE A 61 56.34 125.41 -6.35
N GLU A 62 55.87 126.55 -6.86
CA GLU A 62 54.45 126.80 -7.15
C GLU A 62 53.92 125.78 -8.18
N MET A 63 54.63 125.56 -9.29
CA MET A 63 54.27 124.54 -10.27
C MET A 63 54.21 123.13 -9.65
N LYS A 64 55.17 122.76 -8.80
CA LYS A 64 55.18 121.46 -8.12
C LYS A 64 54.02 121.33 -7.14
N HIS A 65 53.69 122.38 -6.40
CA HIS A 65 52.58 122.40 -5.47
C HIS A 65 51.24 122.27 -6.21
N GLU A 66 51.05 122.99 -7.31
CA GLU A 66 49.87 122.86 -8.17
C GLU A 66 49.76 121.46 -8.79
N THR A 67 50.87 120.88 -9.26
CA THR A 67 50.90 119.51 -9.80
C THR A 67 50.52 118.49 -8.72
N LEU A 68 51.05 118.63 -7.51
CA LEU A 68 50.70 117.77 -6.36
C LEU A 68 49.24 117.93 -5.94
N HIS A 69 48.72 119.17 -5.94
CA HIS A 69 47.33 119.44 -5.64
C HIS A 69 46.40 118.80 -6.68
N ALA A 70 46.70 118.97 -7.97
CA ALA A 70 45.96 118.34 -9.06
C ALA A 70 45.99 116.80 -8.97
N ALA A 71 47.15 116.21 -8.65
CA ALA A 71 47.26 114.77 -8.46
C ALA A 71 46.44 114.29 -7.24
N ALA A 72 46.47 115.01 -6.13
CA ALA A 72 45.67 114.69 -4.94
C ALA A 72 44.16 114.77 -5.23
N GLU A 73 43.72 115.78 -5.99
CA GLU A 73 42.33 115.89 -6.43
C GLU A 73 41.95 114.77 -7.39
N GLN A 74 42.84 114.38 -8.31
CA GLN A 74 42.62 113.26 -9.21
C GLN A 74 42.46 111.94 -8.44
N PHE A 75 43.33 111.66 -7.45
CA PHE A 75 43.19 110.49 -6.60
C PHE A 75 41.91 110.53 -5.77
N ARG A 76 41.51 111.70 -5.28
CA ARG A 76 40.24 111.86 -4.56
C ARG A 76 39.04 111.55 -5.45
N MET A 77 39.07 112.00 -6.71
CA MET A 77 38.03 111.71 -7.69
C MET A 77 38.00 110.22 -8.04
N GLN A 78 39.16 109.59 -8.29
CA GLN A 78 39.25 108.15 -8.53
C GLN A 78 38.74 107.33 -7.35
N SER A 79 39.07 107.71 -6.11
CA SER A 79 38.58 107.05 -4.90
C SER A 79 37.06 107.16 -4.77
N LYS A 80 36.48 108.33 -5.05
CA LYS A 80 35.02 108.51 -5.10
C LYS A 80 34.38 107.63 -6.16
N THR A 81 34.92 107.61 -7.38
CA THR A 81 34.40 106.76 -8.47
C THR A 81 34.52 105.27 -8.16
N ALA A 82 35.61 104.82 -7.51
CA ALA A 82 35.75 103.44 -7.09
C ALA A 82 34.72 103.07 -6.01
N LYS A 83 34.47 103.98 -5.06
CA LYS A 83 33.47 103.78 -4.02
C LYS A 83 32.04 103.70 -4.59
N THR A 84 31.68 104.56 -5.55
CA THR A 84 30.35 104.49 -6.19
C THR A 84 30.18 103.19 -6.97
N LYS A 85 31.19 102.75 -7.73
CA LYS A 85 31.15 101.47 -8.44
C LYS A 85 31.01 100.27 -7.50
N LEU A 86 31.70 100.30 -6.36
CA LEU A 86 31.59 99.24 -5.34
C LEU A 86 30.17 99.17 -4.77
N GLU A 87 29.54 100.32 -4.52
CA GLU A 87 28.16 100.37 -4.03
C GLU A 87 27.16 99.89 -5.08
N GLU A 88 27.37 100.23 -6.35
CA GLU A 88 26.58 99.71 -7.49
C GLU A 88 26.70 98.19 -7.64
N GLU A 89 27.90 97.63 -7.47
CA GLU A 89 28.08 96.17 -7.50
C GLU A 89 27.44 95.50 -6.28
N ARG A 90 27.47 96.15 -5.11
CA ARG A 90 26.80 95.65 -3.92
C ARG A 90 25.28 95.62 -4.08
N THR A 91 24.69 96.64 -4.70
CA THR A 91 23.25 96.64 -4.99
C THR A 91 22.89 95.58 -6.02
N ARG A 92 23.70 95.40 -7.08
CA ARG A 92 23.52 94.30 -8.05
C ARG A 92 23.58 92.93 -7.39
N TYR A 93 24.55 92.70 -6.50
CA TYR A 93 24.66 91.44 -5.77
C TYR A 93 23.42 91.16 -4.92
N ASN A 94 22.91 92.17 -4.21
CA ASN A 94 21.70 92.02 -3.39
C ASN A 94 20.47 91.72 -4.26
N THR A 95 20.33 92.36 -5.42
CA THR A 95 19.26 92.06 -6.38
C THR A 95 19.36 90.61 -6.88
N LEU A 96 20.53 90.18 -7.33
CA LEU A 96 20.75 88.80 -7.78
C LEU A 96 20.49 87.77 -6.68
N ALA A 97 20.87 88.06 -5.43
CA ALA A 97 20.58 87.20 -4.29
C ALA A 97 19.07 87.06 -4.05
N SER A 98 18.31 88.15 -4.17
CA SER A 98 16.84 88.13 -4.03
C SER A 98 16.14 87.40 -5.19
N GLU A 99 16.64 87.56 -6.42
CA GLU A 99 16.15 86.82 -7.59
C GLU A 99 16.41 85.33 -7.44
N LYS A 100 17.63 84.95 -7.02
CA LYS A 100 17.99 83.56 -6.73
C LYS A 100 17.04 82.96 -5.70
N GLN A 101 16.82 83.66 -4.58
CA GLN A 101 15.92 83.18 -3.52
C GLN A 101 14.48 83.01 -4.03
N THR A 102 14.00 83.92 -4.88
CA THR A 102 12.66 83.84 -5.48
C THR A 102 12.54 82.69 -6.47
N LEU A 103 13.60 82.41 -7.24
CA LEU A 103 13.68 81.26 -8.13
C LEU A 103 13.71 79.94 -7.35
N GLU A 104 14.49 79.86 -6.28
CA GLU A 104 14.55 78.69 -5.39
C GLU A 104 13.17 78.38 -4.80
N THR A 105 12.50 79.37 -4.20
CA THR A 105 11.15 79.16 -3.64
C THR A 105 10.11 78.82 -4.70
N SER A 106 10.20 79.42 -5.89
CA SER A 106 9.30 79.07 -7.01
C SER A 106 9.54 77.66 -7.53
N MET A 107 10.80 77.20 -7.60
CA MET A 107 11.12 75.85 -8.04
C MET A 107 10.71 74.81 -7.00
N GLU A 108 10.96 75.07 -5.72
CA GLU A 108 10.52 74.20 -4.62
C GLU A 108 9.00 74.03 -4.63
N SER A 109 8.26 75.13 -4.72
CA SER A 109 6.79 75.09 -4.78
C SER A 109 6.27 74.31 -5.99
N LYS A 110 6.87 74.49 -7.19
CA LYS A 110 6.46 73.73 -8.39
C LYS A 110 6.80 72.24 -8.30
N LEU A 111 7.93 71.89 -7.68
CA LEU A 111 8.31 70.51 -7.47
C LEU A 111 7.39 69.83 -6.46
N GLU A 112 7.02 70.53 -5.38
CA GLU A 112 6.08 70.03 -4.38
C GLU A 112 4.69 69.81 -4.97
N GLU A 113 4.19 70.77 -5.76
CA GLU A 113 2.91 70.63 -6.47
C GLU A 113 2.92 69.45 -7.46
N ALA A 114 3.97 69.33 -8.28
CA ALA A 114 4.09 68.22 -9.24
C ALA A 114 4.21 66.86 -8.54
N LEU A 115 4.89 66.79 -7.40
CA LEU A 115 5.04 65.55 -6.64
C LEU A 115 3.72 65.15 -5.97
N GLU A 116 2.97 66.10 -5.43
CA GLU A 116 1.66 65.79 -4.85
C GLU A 116 0.65 65.38 -5.94
N GLU A 117 0.67 66.01 -7.12
CA GLU A 117 -0.15 65.58 -8.27
C GLU A 117 0.22 64.17 -8.75
N GLN A 118 1.51 63.85 -8.81
CA GLN A 118 1.96 62.50 -9.18
C GLN A 118 1.55 61.45 -8.12
N LYS A 119 1.57 61.84 -6.85
CA LYS A 119 1.17 60.97 -5.75
C LYS A 119 -0.33 60.71 -5.76
N THR A 120 -1.17 61.72 -5.97
CA THR A 120 -2.62 61.56 -6.03
C THR A 120 -3.04 60.72 -7.24
N THR A 121 -2.45 60.95 -8.41
CA THR A 121 -2.70 60.14 -9.60
C THR A 121 -2.31 58.67 -9.39
N PHE A 122 -1.15 58.41 -8.77
CA PHE A 122 -0.75 57.05 -8.41
C PHE A 122 -1.71 56.39 -7.41
N GLU A 123 -2.13 57.12 -6.36
CA GLU A 123 -3.09 56.61 -5.37
C GLU A 123 -4.45 56.28 -6.01
N GLU A 124 -4.92 57.10 -6.95
CA GLU A 124 -6.15 56.85 -7.71
C GLU A 124 -6.03 55.62 -8.62
N GLU A 125 -4.93 55.47 -9.37
CA GLU A 125 -4.69 54.30 -10.24
C GLU A 125 -4.66 53.01 -9.42
N VAL A 126 -3.94 52.99 -8.30
CA VAL A 126 -3.88 51.83 -7.39
C VAL A 126 -5.27 51.52 -6.81
N ALA A 127 -6.05 52.54 -6.43
CA ALA A 127 -7.40 52.34 -5.94
C ALA A 127 -8.32 51.71 -7.01
N VAL A 128 -8.24 52.16 -8.25
CA VAL A 128 -8.99 51.59 -9.38
C VAL A 128 -8.59 50.14 -9.61
N GLU A 129 -7.29 49.83 -9.66
CA GLU A 129 -6.80 48.46 -9.85
C GLU A 129 -7.27 47.51 -8.74
N LEU A 130 -7.24 47.97 -7.49
CA LEU A 130 -7.74 47.20 -6.34
C LEU A 130 -9.25 46.96 -6.42
N ILE A 131 -10.03 47.94 -6.86
CA ILE A 131 -11.48 47.79 -7.06
C ILE A 131 -11.75 46.78 -8.18
N GLU A 132 -11.06 46.87 -9.31
CA GLU A 132 -11.21 45.91 -10.41
C GLU A 132 -10.82 44.48 -10.01
N LYS A 133 -9.72 44.33 -9.27
CA LYS A 133 -9.29 43.04 -8.73
C LYS A 133 -10.32 42.47 -7.76
N ARG A 134 -10.86 43.30 -6.87
CA ARG A 134 -11.93 42.91 -5.94
C ARG A 134 -13.20 42.44 -6.68
N ASN A 135 -13.59 43.15 -7.74
CA ASN A 135 -14.76 42.79 -8.55
C ASN A 135 -14.54 41.49 -9.31
N ARG A 136 -13.35 41.24 -9.87
CA ARG A 136 -12.98 39.96 -10.50
C ARG A 136 -13.09 38.80 -9.51
N LEU A 137 -12.48 38.94 -8.33
CA LEU A 137 -12.55 37.92 -7.27
C LEU A 137 -13.98 37.69 -6.77
N ALA A 138 -14.80 38.74 -6.66
CA ALA A 138 -16.20 38.59 -6.29
C ALA A 138 -17.00 37.76 -7.32
N LYS A 139 -16.75 37.99 -8.61
CA LYS A 139 -17.39 37.24 -9.70
C LYS A 139 -16.95 35.77 -9.71
N GLU A 140 -15.65 35.50 -9.59
CA GLU A 140 -15.12 34.13 -9.49
C GLU A 140 -15.72 33.38 -8.30
N ASN A 141 -15.84 34.05 -7.15
CA ASN A 141 -16.45 33.47 -5.96
C ASN A 141 -17.95 33.15 -6.18
N GLU A 142 -18.68 34.03 -6.86
CA GLU A 142 -20.08 33.76 -7.22
C GLU A 142 -20.22 32.54 -8.15
N GLU A 143 -19.35 32.41 -9.15
CA GLU A 143 -19.32 31.24 -10.03
C GLU A 143 -19.01 29.94 -9.27
N LEU A 144 -18.07 29.98 -8.33
CA LEU A 144 -17.74 28.83 -7.46
C LEU A 144 -18.93 28.45 -6.56
N VAL A 145 -19.61 29.43 -5.95
CA VAL A 145 -20.81 29.19 -5.15
C VAL A 145 -21.93 28.56 -5.99
N GLN A 146 -22.11 28.99 -7.24
CA GLN A 146 -23.08 28.37 -8.14
C GLN A 146 -22.71 26.93 -8.49
N LYS A 147 -21.43 26.63 -8.75
CA LYS A 147 -20.95 25.26 -8.99
C LYS A 147 -21.19 24.37 -7.77
N LEU A 148 -20.89 24.87 -6.56
CA LEU A 148 -21.13 24.15 -5.32
C LEU A 148 -22.61 23.79 -5.14
N ARG A 149 -23.52 24.75 -5.35
CA ARG A 149 -24.97 24.50 -5.28
C ARG A 149 -25.46 23.46 -6.29
N ARG A 150 -24.88 23.43 -7.50
CA ARG A 150 -25.22 22.40 -8.50
C ARG A 150 -24.76 21.02 -8.03
N SER A 151 -23.53 20.91 -7.52
CA SER A 151 -23.03 19.63 -6.97
C SER A 151 -23.83 19.15 -5.75
N GLU A 152 -24.23 20.05 -4.85
CA GLU A 152 -25.08 19.71 -3.70
C GLU A 152 -26.45 19.18 -4.15
N TYR A 153 -27.03 19.78 -5.20
CA TYR A 153 -28.28 19.30 -5.78
C TYR A 153 -28.12 17.92 -6.43
N GLU A 154 -27.08 17.71 -7.22
CA GLU A 154 -26.78 16.41 -7.84
C GLU A 154 -26.59 15.31 -6.78
N LEU A 155 -25.87 15.60 -5.70
CA LEU A 155 -25.72 14.69 -4.57
C LEU A 155 -27.05 14.38 -3.90
N SER A 156 -27.91 15.39 -3.69
CA SER A 156 -29.24 15.17 -3.12
C SER A 156 -30.13 14.29 -3.99
N VAL A 157 -30.03 14.41 -5.33
CA VAL A 157 -30.77 13.55 -6.27
C VAL A 157 -30.26 12.11 -6.18
N LEU A 158 -28.93 11.92 -6.18
CA LEU A 158 -28.32 10.60 -6.04
C LEU A 158 -28.69 9.93 -4.71
N GLU A 159 -28.69 10.67 -3.60
CA GLU A 159 -29.15 10.15 -2.30
C GLU A 159 -30.62 9.69 -2.34
N GLY A 160 -31.47 10.39 -3.09
CA GLY A 160 -32.86 9.97 -3.35
C GLY A 160 -32.93 8.64 -4.08
N ASP A 161 -32.20 8.52 -5.20
CA ASP A 161 -32.13 7.30 -6.01
C ASP A 161 -31.59 6.10 -5.21
N TRP A 162 -30.58 6.32 -4.37
CA TRP A 162 -30.01 5.29 -3.50
C TRP A 162 -31.03 4.80 -2.45
N LYS A 163 -31.79 5.72 -1.84
CA LYS A 163 -32.87 5.35 -0.90
C LYS A 163 -33.95 4.53 -1.60
N GLU A 164 -34.36 4.92 -2.81
CA GLU A 164 -35.38 4.18 -3.57
C GLU A 164 -34.91 2.76 -3.95
N LYS A 165 -33.66 2.62 -4.40
CA LYS A 165 -33.04 1.31 -4.67
C LYS A 165 -33.00 0.44 -3.42
N LEU A 166 -32.59 1.00 -2.29
CA LEU A 166 -32.52 0.27 -1.01
C LEU A 166 -33.91 -0.22 -0.59
N ASP A 167 -34.94 0.62 -0.72
CA ASP A 167 -36.33 0.25 -0.46
C ASP A 167 -36.82 -0.88 -1.39
N HIS A 168 -36.44 -0.84 -2.66
CA HIS A 168 -36.75 -1.89 -3.62
C HIS A 168 -36.07 -3.22 -3.30
N GLU A 169 -34.78 -3.18 -2.93
CA GLU A 169 -34.05 -4.38 -2.50
C GLU A 169 -34.61 -4.97 -1.21
N SER A 170 -34.95 -4.11 -0.24
CA SER A 170 -35.57 -4.54 1.02
C SER A 170 -36.90 -5.26 0.76
N LYS A 171 -37.78 -4.71 -0.08
CA LYS A 171 -39.03 -5.37 -0.51
C LYS A 171 -38.79 -6.68 -1.26
N ARG A 172 -37.74 -6.75 -2.09
CA ARG A 172 -37.36 -7.98 -2.81
C ARG A 172 -36.89 -9.06 -1.84
N HIS A 173 -36.10 -8.68 -0.84
CA HIS A 173 -35.62 -9.56 0.22
C HIS A 173 -36.80 -10.11 1.04
N GLU A 174 -37.73 -9.26 1.49
CA GLU A 174 -38.94 -9.70 2.20
C GLU A 174 -39.76 -10.73 1.40
N ARG A 175 -39.94 -10.51 0.09
CA ARG A 175 -40.62 -11.49 -0.78
C ARG A 175 -39.87 -12.82 -0.86
N SER A 176 -38.54 -12.79 -0.91
CA SER A 176 -37.72 -14.01 -0.94
C SER A 176 -37.77 -14.77 0.38
N GLU A 177 -37.71 -14.06 1.51
CA GLU A 177 -37.91 -14.59 2.86
C GLU A 177 -39.30 -15.24 2.99
N GLY A 178 -40.35 -14.57 2.50
CA GLY A 178 -41.71 -15.11 2.48
C GLY A 178 -41.81 -16.43 1.69
N LYS A 179 -41.18 -16.50 0.52
CA LYS A 179 -41.11 -17.74 -0.28
C LYS A 179 -40.35 -18.85 0.44
N ARG A 180 -39.22 -18.52 1.09
CA ARG A 180 -38.42 -19.47 1.88
C ARG A 180 -39.23 -20.06 3.03
N ARG A 181 -39.93 -19.22 3.80
CA ARG A 181 -40.80 -19.68 4.90
C ARG A 181 -41.91 -20.60 4.38
N ALA A 182 -42.53 -20.27 3.24
CA ALA A 182 -43.55 -21.11 2.63
C ALA A 182 -43.01 -22.47 2.17
N SER A 183 -41.80 -22.52 1.60
CA SER A 183 -41.16 -23.78 1.22
C SER A 183 -40.74 -24.63 2.42
N GLU A 184 -40.23 -23.99 3.49
CA GLU A 184 -39.89 -24.68 4.74
C GLU A 184 -41.12 -25.28 5.42
N GLU A 185 -42.24 -24.54 5.45
CA GLU A 185 -43.52 -25.02 5.95
C GLU A 185 -44.02 -26.24 5.15
N LYS A 186 -43.87 -26.20 3.82
CA LYS A 186 -44.21 -27.32 2.93
C LYS A 186 -43.36 -28.55 3.21
N LEU A 187 -42.03 -28.37 3.31
CA LEU A 187 -41.09 -29.45 3.63
C LEU A 187 -41.37 -30.05 5.01
N ARG A 188 -41.71 -29.23 6.02
CA ARG A 188 -42.13 -29.72 7.33
C ARG A 188 -43.35 -30.63 7.24
N LYS A 189 -44.36 -30.25 6.47
CA LYS A 189 -45.59 -31.06 6.27
C LYS A 189 -45.28 -32.38 5.57
N GLU A 190 -44.49 -32.36 4.51
CA GLU A 190 -44.05 -33.56 3.79
C GLU A 190 -43.23 -34.50 4.69
N THR A 191 -42.33 -33.93 5.50
CA THR A 191 -41.51 -34.71 6.45
C THR A 191 -42.37 -35.37 7.53
N ALA A 192 -43.39 -34.67 8.03
CA ALA A 192 -44.34 -35.23 9.00
C ALA A 192 -45.18 -36.37 8.39
N ASP A 193 -45.58 -36.26 7.13
CA ASP A 193 -46.30 -37.32 6.41
C ASP A 193 -45.42 -38.55 6.16
N LEU A 194 -44.18 -38.34 5.68
CA LEU A 194 -43.20 -39.43 5.52
C LEU A 194 -42.93 -40.15 6.83
N LYS A 195 -42.82 -39.44 7.94
CA LYS A 195 -42.63 -40.04 9.27
C LYS A 195 -43.80 -40.92 9.69
N LYS A 196 -45.04 -40.53 9.37
CA LYS A 196 -46.23 -41.37 9.60
C LYS A 196 -46.23 -42.63 8.73
N ARG A 197 -45.89 -42.49 7.45
CA ARG A 197 -45.78 -43.62 6.51
C ARG A 197 -44.70 -44.60 6.95
N LEU A 198 -43.56 -44.11 7.41
CA LEU A 198 -42.48 -44.92 7.95
C LEU A 198 -42.93 -45.70 9.18
N SER A 199 -43.59 -45.06 10.15
CA SER A 199 -44.06 -45.75 11.36
C SER A 199 -45.11 -46.83 11.05
N PHE A 200 -45.95 -46.60 10.05
CA PHE A 200 -46.91 -47.59 9.57
C PHE A 200 -46.21 -48.79 8.90
N SER A 201 -45.21 -48.52 8.07
CA SER A 201 -44.38 -49.57 7.45
C SER A 201 -43.62 -50.39 8.48
N GLU A 202 -43.07 -49.76 9.51
CA GLU A 202 -42.39 -50.46 10.61
C GLU A 202 -43.34 -51.36 11.39
N GLN A 203 -44.59 -50.93 11.61
CA GLN A 203 -45.61 -51.78 12.23
C GLN A 203 -45.96 -52.99 11.34
N GLN A 204 -46.09 -52.80 10.03
CA GLN A 204 -46.31 -53.92 9.11
C GLN A 204 -45.14 -54.90 9.11
N ALA A 205 -43.91 -54.41 9.04
CA ALA A 205 -42.72 -55.25 9.06
C ALA A 205 -42.65 -56.11 10.34
N LYS A 206 -42.94 -55.52 11.51
CA LYS A 206 -43.01 -56.25 12.78
C LYS A 206 -44.09 -57.34 12.77
N SER A 207 -45.28 -57.04 12.25
CA SER A 207 -46.35 -58.03 12.15
C SER A 207 -46.00 -59.21 11.22
N PHE A 208 -45.28 -58.94 10.12
CA PHE A 208 -44.75 -59.98 9.25
C PHE A 208 -43.66 -60.82 9.91
N GLU A 209 -42.77 -60.18 10.67
CA GLU A 209 -41.68 -60.87 11.35
C GLU A 209 -42.19 -61.81 12.45
N GLU A 210 -43.24 -61.40 13.17
CA GLU A 210 -43.94 -62.25 14.15
C GLU A 210 -44.62 -63.44 13.47
N ALA A 211 -45.36 -63.21 12.39
CA ALA A 211 -45.98 -64.30 11.61
C ALA A 211 -44.94 -65.27 11.00
N TRP A 212 -43.78 -64.76 10.60
CA TRP A 212 -42.68 -65.58 10.07
C TRP A 212 -42.06 -66.46 11.18
N LYS A 213 -41.87 -65.91 12.39
CA LYS A 213 -41.36 -66.68 13.54
C LYS A 213 -42.30 -67.83 13.92
N ASP A 214 -43.61 -67.60 13.91
CA ASP A 214 -44.59 -68.64 14.20
C ASP A 214 -44.56 -69.76 13.14
N ALA A 215 -44.44 -69.40 11.86
CA ALA A 215 -44.35 -70.36 10.77
C ALA A 215 -43.06 -71.20 10.79
N VAL A 216 -41.94 -70.63 11.25
CA VAL A 216 -40.66 -71.34 11.42
C VAL A 216 -40.76 -72.33 12.58
N ALA A 217 -41.32 -71.92 13.72
CA ALA A 217 -41.52 -72.79 14.87
C ALA A 217 -42.43 -74.00 14.54
N GLU A 218 -43.46 -73.80 13.73
CA GLU A 218 -44.31 -74.90 13.25
C GLU A 218 -43.56 -75.86 12.31
N SER A 219 -42.64 -75.35 11.48
CA SER A 219 -41.81 -76.16 10.59
C SER A 219 -40.80 -77.00 11.39
N GLU A 220 -40.15 -76.41 12.39
CA GLU A 220 -39.18 -77.11 13.25
C GLU A 220 -39.86 -78.24 14.05
N ALA A 221 -41.09 -78.03 14.52
CA ALA A 221 -41.87 -79.08 15.19
C ALA A 221 -42.21 -80.26 14.23
N LYS A 222 -42.48 -79.99 12.95
CA LYS A 222 -42.70 -81.03 11.93
C LYS A 222 -41.40 -81.77 11.61
N ASP A 223 -40.27 -81.08 11.56
CA ASP A 223 -38.96 -81.70 11.33
C ASP A 223 -38.53 -82.61 12.50
N GLU A 224 -38.80 -82.25 13.75
CA GLU A 224 -38.59 -83.15 14.90
C GLU A 224 -39.47 -84.41 14.82
N GLN A 225 -40.69 -84.27 14.32
CA GLN A 225 -41.58 -85.42 14.06
C GLN A 225 -41.00 -86.33 12.96
N PHE A 226 -40.46 -85.76 11.88
CA PHE A 226 -39.79 -86.54 10.83
C PHE A 226 -38.50 -87.19 11.33
N GLN A 227 -37.71 -86.51 12.16
CA GLN A 227 -36.50 -87.06 12.77
C GLN A 227 -36.82 -88.24 13.70
N THR A 228 -37.87 -88.14 14.52
CA THR A 228 -38.30 -89.24 15.39
C THR A 228 -38.87 -90.42 14.62
N GLU A 229 -39.60 -90.18 13.52
CA GLU A 229 -40.08 -91.24 12.64
C GLU A 229 -38.94 -91.89 11.84
N SER A 230 -37.99 -91.09 11.36
CA SER A 230 -36.74 -91.55 10.74
C SER A 230 -35.94 -92.42 11.72
N GLY A 231 -35.83 -92.02 12.99
CA GLY A 231 -35.20 -92.81 14.04
C GLY A 231 -35.87 -94.18 14.26
N LYS A 232 -37.21 -94.25 14.19
CA LYS A 232 -37.94 -95.53 14.24
C LYS A 232 -37.64 -96.41 13.02
N ARG A 233 -37.62 -95.82 11.83
CA ARG A 233 -37.24 -96.53 10.59
C ARG A 233 -35.78 -96.99 10.61
N LEU A 234 -34.90 -96.23 11.24
CA LEU A 234 -33.49 -96.58 11.42
C LEU A 234 -33.32 -97.73 12.41
N GLN A 235 -34.11 -97.78 13.49
CA GLN A 235 -34.15 -98.93 14.40
C GLN A 235 -34.69 -100.19 13.70
N GLU A 236 -35.69 -100.03 12.83
CA GLU A 236 -36.21 -101.14 12.03
C GLU A 236 -35.20 -101.61 10.99
N ALA A 237 -34.52 -100.68 10.30
CA ALA A 237 -33.39 -100.97 9.43
C ALA A 237 -32.26 -101.67 10.21
N SER A 238 -31.95 -101.27 11.43
CA SER A 238 -30.96 -101.94 12.29
C SER A 238 -31.40 -103.37 12.68
N ARG A 239 -32.71 -103.63 12.85
CA ARG A 239 -33.23 -105.00 13.03
C ARG A 239 -33.06 -105.84 11.75
N TRP A 240 -33.31 -105.26 10.59
CA TRP A 240 -33.04 -105.89 9.29
C TRP A 240 -31.56 -106.11 9.07
N GLU A 241 -30.71 -105.17 9.47
CA GLU A 241 -29.27 -105.25 9.41
C GLU A 241 -28.74 -106.34 10.33
N LYS A 242 -29.29 -106.52 11.54
CA LYS A 242 -28.94 -107.68 12.40
C LYS A 242 -29.32 -109.02 11.78
N ARG A 243 -30.48 -109.10 11.10
CA ARG A 243 -30.88 -110.31 10.37
C ARG A 243 -29.98 -110.57 9.17
N LEU A 244 -29.65 -109.51 8.43
CA LEU A 244 -28.70 -109.56 7.33
C LEU A 244 -27.31 -109.90 7.82
N GLN A 245 -26.83 -109.36 8.94
CA GLN A 245 -25.55 -109.68 9.54
C GLN A 245 -25.48 -111.13 9.96
N LYS A 246 -26.55 -111.70 10.53
CA LYS A 246 -26.61 -113.14 10.82
C LYS A 246 -26.51 -113.99 9.55
N LEU A 247 -27.28 -113.65 8.51
CA LEU A 247 -27.19 -114.31 7.20
C LEU A 247 -25.82 -114.08 6.53
N ASN A 248 -25.21 -112.93 6.77
CA ASN A 248 -23.92 -112.55 6.26
C ASN A 248 -22.78 -113.21 7.06
N GLU A 249 -22.98 -113.55 8.34
CA GLU A 249 -22.06 -114.36 9.16
C GLU A 249 -22.12 -115.81 8.74
N GLU A 250 -23.32 -116.36 8.49
CA GLU A 250 -23.48 -117.69 7.88
C GLU A 250 -22.88 -117.73 6.46
N SER A 251 -23.05 -116.67 5.67
CA SER A 251 -22.40 -116.49 4.37
C SER A 251 -20.89 -116.27 4.50
N LYS A 252 -20.43 -115.59 5.55
CA LYS A 252 -19.01 -115.30 5.83
C LYS A 252 -18.29 -116.54 6.32
N ASP A 253 -18.92 -117.43 7.06
CA ASP A 253 -18.33 -118.74 7.40
C ASP A 253 -18.15 -119.59 6.15
N LEU A 254 -19.14 -119.59 5.23
CA LEU A 254 -19.05 -120.23 3.92
C LEU A 254 -18.04 -119.54 2.98
N TYR A 255 -17.90 -118.22 3.09
CA TYR A 255 -16.98 -117.42 2.30
C TYR A 255 -15.55 -117.51 2.83
N GLU A 256 -15.31 -117.56 4.15
CA GLU A 256 -13.99 -117.75 4.76
C GLU A 256 -13.43 -119.15 4.46
N ASP A 257 -14.31 -120.16 4.34
CA ASP A 257 -13.92 -121.51 3.87
C ASP A 257 -13.52 -121.51 2.37
N ASN A 258 -14.05 -120.56 1.59
CA ASN A 258 -13.72 -120.34 0.18
C ASN A 258 -12.51 -119.39 0.00
N LYS A 259 -12.36 -118.43 0.89
CA LYS A 259 -11.30 -117.41 0.95
C LYS A 259 -10.02 -118.00 1.52
N ALA A 260 -10.07 -119.01 2.39
CA ALA A 260 -8.89 -119.80 2.76
C ALA A 260 -8.23 -120.44 1.52
N LYS A 261 -9.03 -120.85 0.54
CA LYS A 261 -8.57 -121.41 -0.74
C LYS A 261 -8.12 -120.34 -1.75
N GLU A 262 -8.60 -119.10 -1.63
CA GLU A 262 -8.28 -117.97 -2.52
C GLU A 262 -7.11 -117.09 -2.00
N ILE A 263 -6.87 -117.08 -0.69
CA ILE A 263 -5.73 -116.39 -0.03
C ILE A 263 -4.39 -117.09 -0.34
N GLU A 264 -4.37 -118.42 -0.52
CA GLU A 264 -3.20 -119.11 -1.07
C GLU A 264 -2.91 -118.70 -2.52
N LEU A 265 -3.93 -118.26 -3.27
CA LEU A 265 -3.81 -117.86 -4.69
C LEU A 265 -3.40 -116.38 -4.87
N VAL A 266 -3.81 -115.48 -3.97
CA VAL A 266 -3.56 -114.03 -4.05
C VAL A 266 -2.26 -113.60 -3.35
N ARG A 267 -1.88 -114.25 -2.24
CA ARG A 267 -0.56 -114.00 -1.59
C ARG A 267 0.62 -114.28 -2.51
N ALA A 268 0.40 -115.09 -3.56
CA ALA A 268 1.39 -115.42 -4.57
C ALA A 268 1.51 -114.43 -5.74
N LYS A 269 0.52 -113.53 -5.98
CA LYS A 269 0.41 -112.83 -7.27
C LYS A 269 0.40 -111.31 -7.25
N LYS A 270 0.33 -110.68 -6.09
CA LYS A 270 0.45 -109.23 -5.99
C LYS A 270 1.50 -108.90 -4.93
N LEU A 271 2.70 -109.47 -5.10
CA LEU A 271 3.51 -108.93 -6.22
C LEU A 271 3.35 -107.41 -6.12
N HIS A 272 3.78 -106.87 -4.99
CA HIS A 272 5.23 -106.83 -4.78
C HIS A 272 5.93 -106.15 -5.98
N LEU A 273 5.17 -105.41 -6.78
CA LEU A 273 5.63 -104.70 -7.96
C LEU A 273 5.02 -103.31 -8.01
N THR A 274 3.77 -103.11 -7.57
CA THR A 274 3.10 -101.82 -7.83
C THR A 274 3.12 -100.81 -6.68
N LEU A 275 3.20 -101.26 -5.42
CA LEU A 275 3.15 -100.38 -4.24
C LEU A 275 4.51 -99.78 -3.84
N LEU A 276 5.62 -100.26 -4.42
CA LEU A 276 6.97 -99.81 -4.06
C LEU A 276 7.55 -98.78 -5.05
N GLU A 277 7.24 -98.86 -6.35
CA GLU A 277 7.82 -97.95 -7.35
C GLU A 277 7.18 -96.55 -7.31
N LYS A 278 5.85 -96.46 -7.26
CA LYS A 278 5.14 -95.17 -7.39
C LYS A 278 5.18 -94.27 -6.16
N LEU A 279 5.57 -94.81 -5.00
CA LEU A 279 5.77 -94.05 -3.77
C LEU A 279 7.17 -93.40 -3.71
N SER A 280 8.13 -93.83 -4.55
CA SER A 280 9.49 -93.27 -4.56
C SER A 280 9.66 -92.11 -5.56
N GLU A 281 8.93 -92.12 -6.69
CA GLU A 281 9.10 -91.12 -7.74
C GLU A 281 8.35 -89.81 -7.48
N SER A 282 7.35 -89.81 -6.58
CA SER A 282 6.55 -88.62 -6.27
C SER A 282 7.14 -87.75 -5.15
N ASP A 283 7.96 -88.31 -4.26
CA ASP A 283 8.52 -87.59 -3.12
C ASP A 283 9.84 -86.86 -3.46
N GLU A 284 10.51 -87.23 -4.56
CA GLU A 284 11.77 -86.61 -4.99
C GLU A 284 11.53 -85.29 -5.75
N ALA A 285 10.44 -85.17 -6.52
CA ALA A 285 10.13 -83.95 -7.28
C ALA A 285 9.57 -82.81 -6.42
N VAL A 286 8.95 -83.11 -5.27
CA VAL A 286 8.50 -82.10 -4.30
C VAL A 286 9.68 -81.40 -3.62
N ARG A 287 10.79 -82.11 -3.36
CA ARG A 287 12.02 -81.52 -2.82
C ARG A 287 12.68 -80.53 -3.79
N GLU A 288 12.49 -80.71 -5.10
CA GLU A 288 13.04 -79.82 -6.14
C GLU A 288 12.29 -78.48 -6.24
N HIS A 289 11.02 -78.46 -5.82
CA HIS A 289 10.23 -77.22 -5.71
C HIS A 289 10.49 -76.46 -4.40
N GLU A 290 10.86 -77.15 -3.31
CA GLU A 290 11.29 -76.52 -2.06
C GLU A 290 12.66 -75.80 -2.19
N ALA A 291 13.56 -76.31 -3.03
CA ALA A 291 14.84 -75.66 -3.32
C ALA A 291 14.70 -74.31 -4.07
N LYS A 292 13.63 -74.11 -4.86
CA LYS A 292 13.36 -72.84 -5.56
C LYS A 292 12.72 -71.77 -4.65
N ILE A 293 12.09 -72.16 -3.55
CA ILE A 293 11.56 -71.24 -2.53
C ILE A 293 12.71 -70.64 -1.69
N VAL A 294 13.80 -71.39 -1.50
CA VAL A 294 15.03 -70.91 -0.85
C VAL A 294 15.74 -69.84 -1.71
N GLN A 295 15.67 -69.93 -3.04
CA GLN A 295 16.23 -68.91 -3.95
C GLN A 295 15.51 -67.55 -3.87
N PHE A 296 14.17 -67.53 -3.71
CA PHE A 296 13.42 -66.28 -3.54
C PHE A 296 13.60 -65.61 -2.17
N THR A 297 14.12 -66.36 -1.19
CA THR A 297 14.46 -65.82 0.14
C THR A 297 15.80 -65.06 0.09
N ALA A 298 16.71 -65.44 -0.82
CA ALA A 298 17.99 -64.73 -1.05
C ALA A 298 17.83 -63.40 -1.80
N ASP A 299 16.81 -63.25 -2.66
CA ASP A 299 16.54 -61.99 -3.37
C ASP A 299 15.88 -60.92 -2.48
N ILE A 300 15.27 -61.32 -1.36
CA ILE A 300 14.71 -60.41 -0.34
C ILE A 300 15.82 -59.85 0.58
N GLU A 301 16.89 -60.60 0.85
CA GLU A 301 18.07 -60.10 1.57
C GLU A 301 18.92 -59.11 0.74
N LYS A 302 18.86 -59.18 -0.59
CA LYS A 302 19.55 -58.23 -1.48
C LYS A 302 18.90 -56.84 -1.49
N MET A 303 17.57 -56.75 -1.32
CA MET A 303 16.85 -55.47 -1.18
C MET A 303 16.98 -54.86 0.22
N SER A 304 17.44 -55.61 1.22
CA SER A 304 17.70 -55.11 2.58
C SER A 304 19.05 -54.38 2.70
N ASN A 305 19.99 -54.62 1.77
CA ASN A 305 21.32 -53.99 1.74
C ASN A 305 21.43 -52.72 0.88
N GLU A 306 20.36 -52.30 0.20
CA GLU A 306 20.29 -51.01 -0.52
C GLU A 306 19.69 -49.88 0.34
N LEU A 307 19.13 -50.19 1.51
CA LEU A 307 18.62 -49.24 2.51
C LEU A 307 19.73 -48.74 3.48
N THR A 308 20.96 -49.21 3.35
CA THR A 308 22.14 -48.77 4.11
C THR A 308 23.10 -47.90 3.30
N SER A 309 22.74 -47.54 2.05
CA SER A 309 23.48 -46.59 1.20
C SER A 309 22.89 -45.16 1.18
N THR A 310 21.78 -44.90 1.89
CA THR A 310 21.14 -43.58 2.05
C THR A 310 21.36 -43.02 3.46
N SER A 311 22.59 -43.17 3.96
CA SER A 311 23.11 -42.59 5.20
C SER A 311 24.39 -41.75 4.97
N GLY A 312 24.80 -41.56 3.70
CA GLY A 312 26.04 -40.88 3.30
C GLY A 312 25.88 -39.47 2.69
N GLU A 313 24.65 -39.02 2.42
CA GLU A 313 24.36 -37.75 1.73
C GLU A 313 23.94 -36.61 2.68
N LEU A 314 24.19 -36.76 3.99
CA LEU A 314 23.96 -35.74 5.04
C LEU A 314 25.27 -35.12 5.59
N SER A 315 26.41 -35.36 4.94
CA SER A 315 27.73 -34.79 5.33
C SER A 315 28.29 -33.79 4.30
N GLN A 316 27.46 -33.31 3.37
CA GLN A 316 27.83 -32.29 2.39
C GLN A 316 26.82 -31.13 2.37
N ALA A 317 26.31 -30.80 3.57
CA ALA A 317 25.49 -29.61 3.89
C ALA A 317 26.10 -28.87 5.10
N LYS A 318 27.42 -28.67 5.07
CA LYS A 318 28.20 -28.03 6.17
C LYS A 318 29.35 -27.15 5.68
N LYS A 319 29.30 -26.62 4.45
CA LYS A 319 30.36 -25.75 3.88
C LYS A 319 29.87 -24.51 3.12
N GLU A 320 28.62 -24.09 3.32
CA GLU A 320 28.07 -22.87 2.67
C GLU A 320 27.38 -21.91 3.66
N HIS A 321 27.89 -21.79 4.88
CA HIS A 321 27.31 -20.90 5.89
C HIS A 321 28.32 -20.10 6.74
N THR A 322 29.40 -19.59 6.13
CA THR A 322 30.34 -18.64 6.79
C THR A 322 31.00 -17.65 5.82
N VAL A 323 30.24 -17.00 4.93
CA VAL A 323 30.73 -15.81 4.19
C VAL A 323 29.72 -14.65 4.16
N LEU A 324 28.53 -14.80 4.76
CA LEU A 324 27.56 -13.71 4.95
C LEU A 324 27.72 -12.98 6.31
N ALA A 325 28.95 -12.87 6.80
CA ALA A 325 29.32 -12.22 8.08
C ALA A 325 30.53 -11.25 7.94
N LYS A 326 30.79 -10.73 6.74
CA LYS A 326 31.87 -9.77 6.43
C LYS A 326 31.39 -8.67 5.47
N ARG A 327 30.28 -8.03 5.79
CA ARG A 327 29.73 -6.92 4.99
C ARG A 327 29.03 -5.84 5.82
N PHE A 328 29.60 -5.49 6.99
CA PHE A 328 29.02 -4.45 7.84
C PHE A 328 30.04 -3.67 8.71
N GLU A 329 31.24 -3.36 8.22
CA GLU A 329 32.14 -2.49 8.98
C GLU A 329 33.11 -1.69 8.10
N ASN A 330 32.64 -0.50 7.68
CA ASN A 330 33.37 0.77 7.52
C ASN A 330 34.51 0.82 6.47
N LEU A 331 34.46 1.60 5.38
CA LEU A 331 34.25 3.06 5.27
C LEU A 331 34.93 3.85 6.40
N SER A 332 36.26 3.93 6.36
CA SER A 332 37.01 5.01 7.01
C SER A 332 38.43 5.18 6.46
N ASN A 333 38.52 6.09 5.49
CA ASN A 333 39.54 7.13 5.34
C ASN A 333 40.95 6.83 4.80
N LEU A 334 41.26 7.54 3.71
CA LEU A 334 42.52 8.24 3.52
C LEU A 334 42.25 9.48 2.65
N HIS A 335 42.40 10.68 3.22
CA HIS A 335 43.39 11.68 2.77
C HIS A 335 43.01 13.09 3.28
N GLU A 336 43.43 13.35 4.52
CA GLU A 336 43.58 14.69 5.05
C GLU A 336 45.09 14.93 5.27
N ASP A 337 45.47 16.19 5.12
CA ASP A 337 46.76 16.81 5.41
C ASP A 337 47.81 16.86 4.29
N THR A 338 47.90 18.00 3.58
CA THR A 338 48.31 19.33 4.09
C THR A 338 49.74 19.32 4.63
N GLU A 339 50.64 19.09 3.68
CA GLU A 339 52.05 19.47 3.73
C GLU A 339 52.16 21.00 3.65
N LEU A 340 51.77 21.60 4.78
CA LEU A 340 52.08 22.95 5.20
C LEU A 340 53.62 23.13 5.19
N VAL A 341 54.07 24.22 4.57
CA VAL A 341 54.92 25.17 5.30
C VAL A 341 56.35 24.71 5.63
N LEU A 342 57.06 24.22 4.61
CA LEU A 342 58.53 24.19 4.63
C LEU A 342 59.16 24.88 3.41
N GLN A 343 58.72 26.11 3.10
CA GLN A 343 59.60 27.06 2.40
C GLN A 343 59.32 28.53 2.77
N ASN A 344 59.14 28.68 4.07
CA ASN A 344 59.36 29.89 4.83
C ASN A 344 60.66 30.62 4.39
N THR A 345 60.51 31.93 4.19
CA THR A 345 61.37 32.94 4.83
C THR A 345 62.88 32.84 4.58
N ARG A 346 63.37 33.34 3.44
CA ARG A 346 64.81 33.72 3.37
C ARG A 346 65.27 34.80 2.39
N ALA A 347 64.40 35.43 1.61
CA ALA A 347 64.78 36.53 0.70
C ALA A 347 64.24 37.91 1.14
N GLU A 348 63.99 38.05 2.44
CA GLU A 348 63.34 39.23 3.06
C GLU A 348 64.34 40.23 3.66
N GLY A 349 65.64 39.88 3.71
CA GLY A 349 66.67 40.66 4.42
C GLY A 349 67.50 41.65 3.60
N GLU A 350 67.71 41.41 2.29
CA GLU A 350 68.47 42.36 1.46
C GLU A 350 67.64 43.59 1.02
N ARG A 351 66.34 43.55 1.37
CA ARG A 351 65.30 44.55 1.09
C ARG A 351 65.51 45.92 1.70
N ASN A 352 66.40 46.11 2.66
CA ASN A 352 66.37 47.35 3.46
C ASN A 352 67.54 48.33 3.22
N ALA A 353 68.57 47.99 2.43
CA ALA A 353 69.74 48.85 2.23
C ALA A 353 69.82 49.56 0.86
N ARG A 354 69.23 49.00 -0.21
CA ARG A 354 69.02 49.72 -1.50
C ARG A 354 67.95 50.83 -1.37
N ARG A 355 67.08 50.64 -0.38
CA ARG A 355 65.88 51.39 -0.04
C ARG A 355 66.04 52.89 0.22
N ASN A 356 67.26 53.43 0.40
CA ASN A 356 67.42 54.85 0.80
C ASN A 356 67.96 55.76 -0.31
N LYS A 357 68.55 55.18 -1.36
CA LYS A 357 69.00 55.90 -2.57
C LYS A 357 67.99 55.80 -3.71
N GLU A 358 67.18 54.74 -3.69
CA GLU A 358 65.92 54.63 -4.41
C GLU A 358 64.95 55.75 -3.99
N LEU A 359 64.75 56.03 -2.68
CA LEU A 359 63.77 57.02 -2.16
C LEU A 359 63.78 58.43 -2.80
N GLN A 360 64.85 58.83 -3.47
CA GLN A 360 64.99 60.13 -4.13
C GLN A 360 64.66 60.08 -5.63
N ASN A 361 64.97 58.98 -6.34
CA ASN A 361 64.39 58.68 -7.65
C ASN A 361 62.92 58.29 -7.49
N ASP A 362 62.61 57.54 -6.44
CA ASP A 362 61.27 57.23 -5.99
C ASP A 362 60.46 58.48 -5.72
N LEU A 363 61.01 59.69 -5.50
CA LEU A 363 60.18 60.90 -5.32
C LEU A 363 59.68 61.50 -6.65
N VAL A 364 60.47 61.37 -7.71
CA VAL A 364 60.12 61.76 -9.08
C VAL A 364 59.27 60.67 -9.74
N ASP A 365 59.68 59.42 -9.55
CA ASP A 365 58.86 58.26 -9.84
C ASP A 365 57.60 58.28 -8.96
N LEU A 366 57.60 58.73 -7.70
CA LEU A 366 56.38 58.87 -6.86
C LEU A 366 55.44 59.93 -7.40
N LYS A 367 55.94 60.93 -8.12
CA LYS A 367 55.09 61.96 -8.72
C LYS A 367 54.47 61.46 -10.02
N PHE A 368 55.26 60.78 -10.86
CA PHE A 368 54.76 60.05 -12.02
C PHE A 368 53.85 58.89 -11.62
N ASP A 369 54.18 58.20 -10.53
CA ASP A 369 53.44 57.12 -9.89
C ASP A 369 52.26 57.67 -9.13
N LEU A 370 52.24 58.94 -8.70
CA LEU A 370 51.05 59.58 -8.12
C LEU A 370 50.08 59.99 -9.23
N GLU A 371 50.54 60.51 -10.37
CA GLU A 371 49.69 60.77 -11.55
C GLU A 371 49.22 59.46 -12.20
N SER A 372 50.12 58.48 -12.33
CA SER A 372 49.82 57.11 -12.73
C SER A 372 48.95 56.42 -11.69
N SER A 373 49.14 56.67 -10.39
CA SER A 373 48.27 56.19 -9.30
C SER A 373 46.93 56.89 -9.34
N GLN A 374 46.82 58.18 -9.67
CA GLN A 374 45.54 58.88 -9.80
C GLN A 374 44.79 58.41 -11.05
N LYS A 375 45.49 58.19 -12.16
CA LYS A 375 44.93 57.59 -13.37
C LYS A 375 44.51 56.14 -13.12
N LYS A 376 45.36 55.34 -12.47
CA LYS A 376 45.05 53.99 -12.00
C LYS A 376 43.93 54.02 -10.98
N THR A 377 43.85 54.99 -10.07
CA THR A 377 42.79 55.09 -9.06
C THR A 377 41.48 55.45 -9.74
N LYS A 378 41.49 56.34 -10.74
CA LYS A 378 40.32 56.64 -11.56
C LYS A 378 39.87 55.41 -12.36
N GLN A 379 40.81 54.71 -13.00
CA GLN A 379 40.56 53.45 -13.69
C GLN A 379 40.07 52.36 -12.73
N THR A 380 40.64 52.25 -11.52
CA THR A 380 40.23 51.33 -10.46
C THR A 380 38.89 51.73 -9.86
N ILE A 381 38.53 53.01 -9.85
CA ILE A 381 37.18 53.48 -9.47
C ILE A 381 36.18 53.10 -10.55
N GLU A 382 36.52 53.26 -11.84
CA GLU A 382 35.71 52.80 -12.97
C GLU A 382 35.56 51.27 -12.97
N GLU A 383 36.66 50.51 -12.81
CA GLU A 383 36.67 49.05 -12.66
C GLU A 383 35.91 48.61 -11.40
N LYS A 384 36.02 49.34 -10.28
CA LYS A 384 35.21 49.08 -9.07
C LYS A 384 33.75 49.40 -9.29
N ALA A 385 33.41 50.41 -10.08
CA ALA A 385 32.02 50.75 -10.42
C ALA A 385 31.42 49.69 -11.35
N GLU A 386 32.17 49.22 -12.35
CA GLU A 386 31.80 48.07 -13.18
C GLU A 386 31.69 46.79 -12.36
N MET A 387 32.64 46.50 -11.46
CA MET A 387 32.54 45.37 -10.54
C MET A 387 31.31 45.50 -9.64
N THR A 388 31.04 46.68 -9.09
CA THR A 388 29.85 46.93 -8.26
C THR A 388 28.59 46.66 -9.05
N LYS A 389 28.50 47.15 -10.29
CA LYS A 389 27.38 46.87 -11.20
C LYS A 389 27.24 45.36 -11.47
N SER A 390 28.35 44.67 -11.76
CA SER A 390 28.36 43.21 -11.97
C SER A 390 27.95 42.43 -10.71
N PHE A 391 28.34 42.89 -9.52
CA PHE A 391 27.95 42.29 -8.25
C PHE A 391 26.47 42.56 -7.95
N THR A 392 25.95 43.74 -8.28
CA THR A 392 24.52 44.05 -8.17
C THR A 392 23.71 43.16 -9.11
N GLU A 393 24.12 43.00 -10.37
CA GLU A 393 23.49 42.09 -11.34
C GLU A 393 23.56 40.62 -10.87
N ALA A 394 24.69 40.19 -10.32
CA ALA A 394 24.85 38.85 -9.75
C ALA A 394 23.96 38.64 -8.50
N LEU A 395 23.81 39.66 -7.66
CA LEU A 395 22.91 39.63 -6.51
C LEU A 395 21.45 39.56 -6.94
N GLU A 396 21.04 40.30 -7.98
CA GLU A 396 19.69 40.19 -8.55
C GLU A 396 19.43 38.80 -9.13
N GLN A 397 20.40 38.23 -9.87
CA GLN A 397 20.30 36.86 -10.37
C GLN A 397 20.23 35.82 -9.25
N LEU A 398 21.02 35.98 -8.18
CA LEU A 398 20.95 35.11 -7.01
C LEU A 398 19.61 35.27 -6.28
N THR A 399 19.08 36.47 -6.21
CA THR A 399 17.78 36.76 -5.59
C THR A 399 16.65 36.11 -6.39
N SER A 400 16.63 36.28 -7.71
CA SER A 400 15.62 35.66 -8.58
C SER A 400 15.72 34.13 -8.57
N LYS A 401 16.95 33.57 -8.54
CA LYS A 401 17.16 32.14 -8.36
C LYS A 401 16.69 31.65 -6.98
N ASN A 402 16.92 32.43 -5.93
CA ASN A 402 16.42 32.09 -4.59
C ASN A 402 14.90 32.09 -4.53
N THR A 403 14.23 33.06 -5.17
CA THR A 403 12.76 33.09 -5.25
C THR A 403 12.22 31.91 -6.05
N PHE A 404 12.86 31.54 -7.17
CA PHE A 404 12.50 30.35 -7.94
C PHE A 404 12.62 29.08 -7.10
N LEU A 405 13.78 28.89 -6.44
CA LEU A 405 14.00 27.73 -5.58
C LEU A 405 13.02 27.66 -4.41
N ARG A 406 12.59 28.81 -3.85
CA ARG A 406 11.55 28.83 -2.82
C ARG A 406 10.20 28.36 -3.36
N HIS A 407 9.82 28.77 -4.57
CA HIS A 407 8.60 28.28 -5.20
C HIS A 407 8.67 26.78 -5.47
N GLU A 408 9.77 26.31 -6.06
CA GLU A 408 9.99 24.88 -6.32
C GLU A 408 9.96 24.05 -5.03
N LEU A 409 10.51 24.57 -3.92
CA LEU A 409 10.45 23.93 -2.60
C LEU A 409 9.02 23.87 -2.05
N VAL A 410 8.21 24.89 -2.27
CA VAL A 410 6.78 24.88 -1.90
C VAL A 410 6.02 23.84 -2.73
N ASP A 411 6.26 23.78 -4.04
CA ASP A 411 5.61 22.82 -4.93
C ASP A 411 5.99 21.38 -4.54
N MET A 412 7.28 21.10 -4.32
CA MET A 412 7.75 19.80 -3.83
C MET A 412 7.13 19.42 -2.48
N LYS A 413 6.92 20.40 -1.59
CA LYS A 413 6.28 20.15 -0.30
C LYS A 413 4.80 19.79 -0.47
N PHE A 414 4.11 20.44 -1.39
CA PHE A 414 2.73 20.14 -1.72
C PHE A 414 2.59 18.73 -2.32
N GLU A 415 3.41 18.39 -3.30
CA GLU A 415 3.45 17.04 -3.90
C GLU A 415 3.77 15.95 -2.85
N LEU A 416 4.65 16.26 -1.88
CA LEU A 416 4.96 15.37 -0.77
C LEU A 416 3.76 15.18 0.18
N GLU A 417 3.04 16.26 0.52
CA GLU A 417 1.83 16.18 1.34
C GLU A 417 0.72 15.39 0.64
N GLU A 418 0.55 15.57 -0.67
CA GLU A 418 -0.38 14.79 -1.50
C GLU A 418 -0.01 13.31 -1.49
N SER A 419 1.26 12.98 -1.76
CA SER A 419 1.78 11.60 -1.72
C SER A 419 1.61 10.95 -0.34
N GLN A 420 1.80 11.71 0.75
CA GLN A 420 1.57 11.23 2.11
C GLN A 420 0.09 10.94 2.34
N SER A 421 -0.81 11.81 1.88
CA SER A 421 -2.25 11.59 1.99
C SER A 421 -2.70 10.31 1.24
N GLU A 422 -2.21 10.10 0.02
CA GLU A 422 -2.45 8.88 -0.75
C GLU A 422 -1.92 7.64 -0.02
N THR A 423 -0.71 7.71 0.54
CA THR A 423 -0.11 6.62 1.31
C THR A 423 -0.96 6.26 2.52
N THR A 424 -1.54 7.25 3.22
CA THR A 424 -2.44 6.98 4.36
C THR A 424 -3.76 6.36 3.93
N ALA A 425 -4.32 6.77 2.80
CA ALA A 425 -5.53 6.19 2.23
C ALA A 425 -5.32 4.72 1.83
N LEU A 426 -4.23 4.43 1.11
CA LEU A 426 -3.84 3.07 0.73
C LEU A 426 -3.60 2.17 1.95
N ARG A 427 -3.01 2.72 3.01
CA ARG A 427 -2.81 1.98 4.26
C ARG A 427 -4.14 1.60 4.92
N SER A 428 -5.10 2.52 4.96
CA SER A 428 -6.45 2.25 5.47
C SER A 428 -7.15 1.15 4.65
N GLU A 429 -7.07 1.24 3.32
CA GLU A 429 -7.64 0.21 2.43
C GLU A 429 -6.99 -1.16 2.65
N THR A 430 -5.66 -1.19 2.86
CA THR A 430 -4.93 -2.43 3.17
C THR A 430 -5.37 -3.05 4.50
N GLU A 431 -5.65 -2.22 5.51
CA GLU A 431 -6.17 -2.67 6.81
C GLU A 431 -7.58 -3.26 6.67
N GLU A 432 -8.47 -2.62 5.91
CA GLU A 432 -9.82 -3.12 5.61
C GLU A 432 -9.78 -4.46 4.86
N ILE A 433 -8.94 -4.56 3.82
CA ILE A 433 -8.71 -5.80 3.07
C ILE A 433 -8.21 -6.91 4.00
N THR A 434 -7.29 -6.59 4.92
CA THR A 434 -6.74 -7.56 5.88
C THR A 434 -7.82 -8.07 6.82
N ILE A 435 -8.69 -7.19 7.33
CA ILE A 435 -9.83 -7.56 8.18
C ILE A 435 -10.81 -8.46 7.40
N ALA A 436 -11.16 -8.07 6.17
CA ALA A 436 -12.06 -8.86 5.32
C ALA A 436 -11.49 -10.25 5.01
N HIS A 437 -10.19 -10.34 4.72
CA HIS A 437 -9.50 -11.60 4.49
C HIS A 437 -9.56 -12.51 5.72
N HIS A 438 -9.32 -11.95 6.91
CA HIS A 438 -9.37 -12.72 8.16
C HIS A 438 -10.78 -13.24 8.47
N GLN A 439 -11.82 -12.44 8.19
CA GLN A 439 -13.21 -12.86 8.32
C GLN A 439 -13.58 -13.98 7.33
N ALA A 440 -13.11 -13.88 6.08
CA ALA A 440 -13.35 -14.90 5.05
C ALA A 440 -12.70 -16.25 5.45
N LEU A 441 -11.47 -16.23 5.95
CA LEU A 441 -10.80 -17.44 6.46
C LEU A 441 -11.58 -18.09 7.60
N LYS A 442 -12.12 -17.29 8.53
CA LYS A 442 -12.93 -17.80 9.64
C LYS A 442 -14.22 -18.47 9.16
N ARG A 443 -14.92 -17.87 8.19
CA ARG A 443 -16.13 -18.46 7.57
C ARG A 443 -15.81 -19.79 6.87
N LEU A 444 -14.76 -19.82 6.07
CA LEU A 444 -14.30 -21.06 5.41
C LEU A 444 -13.96 -22.16 6.41
N GLN A 445 -13.35 -21.81 7.54
CA GLN A 445 -13.04 -22.77 8.59
C GLN A 445 -14.31 -23.36 9.22
N ASP A 446 -15.33 -22.53 9.46
CA ASP A 446 -16.60 -22.98 10.04
C ASP A 446 -17.41 -23.80 9.04
N GLU A 447 -17.43 -23.42 7.75
CA GLU A 447 -17.99 -24.23 6.66
C GLU A 447 -17.27 -25.58 6.51
N GLY A 448 -15.95 -25.61 6.67
CA GLY A 448 -15.18 -26.85 6.69
C GLY A 448 -15.60 -27.80 7.82
N LYS A 449 -15.93 -27.26 9.00
CA LYS A 449 -16.46 -28.06 10.12
C LYS A 449 -17.85 -28.60 9.84
N THR A 450 -18.75 -27.78 9.28
CA THR A 450 -20.12 -28.22 8.94
C THR A 450 -20.11 -29.28 7.85
N LEU A 451 -19.29 -29.13 6.80
CA LEU A 451 -19.10 -30.15 5.77
C LEU A 451 -18.61 -31.48 6.35
N LYS A 452 -17.69 -31.43 7.32
CA LYS A 452 -17.18 -32.64 7.97
C LYS A 452 -18.26 -33.36 8.78
N LEU A 453 -19.18 -32.62 9.40
CA LEU A 453 -20.35 -33.19 10.10
C LEU A 453 -21.34 -33.79 9.10
N LEU A 454 -21.72 -33.04 8.06
CA LEU A 454 -22.63 -33.52 7.01
C LEU A 454 -22.11 -34.80 6.35
N ARG A 455 -20.80 -34.88 6.09
CA ARG A 455 -20.17 -36.08 5.53
C ARG A 455 -20.29 -37.30 6.46
N LYS A 456 -20.19 -37.11 7.78
CA LYS A 456 -20.39 -38.19 8.75
C LYS A 456 -21.84 -38.67 8.75
N GLU A 457 -22.80 -37.75 8.71
CA GLU A 457 -24.23 -38.08 8.63
C GLU A 457 -24.56 -38.83 7.35
N TYR A 458 -24.06 -38.36 6.19
CA TYR A 458 -24.21 -39.03 4.91
C TYR A 458 -23.70 -40.48 4.95
N LEU A 459 -22.49 -40.70 5.49
CA LEU A 459 -21.93 -42.04 5.62
C LEU A 459 -22.72 -42.95 6.58
N SER A 460 -23.40 -42.37 7.58
CA SER A 460 -24.31 -43.11 8.45
C SER A 460 -25.55 -43.53 7.67
N LEU A 461 -26.19 -42.59 6.97
CA LEU A 461 -27.36 -42.86 6.14
C LEU A 461 -27.07 -43.89 5.05
N GLU A 462 -25.91 -43.83 4.41
CA GLU A 462 -25.51 -44.79 3.38
C GLU A 462 -25.44 -46.22 3.95
N LYS A 463 -24.90 -46.38 5.16
CA LYS A 463 -24.88 -47.69 5.85
C LYS A 463 -26.28 -48.17 6.22
N GLU A 464 -27.13 -47.28 6.70
CA GLU A 464 -28.52 -47.60 7.03
C GLU A 464 -29.29 -48.01 5.78
N PHE A 465 -29.15 -47.27 4.68
CA PHE A 465 -29.80 -47.57 3.41
C PHE A 465 -29.36 -48.93 2.86
N LYS A 466 -28.06 -49.25 2.97
CA LYS A 466 -27.54 -50.55 2.58
C LYS A 466 -28.14 -51.68 3.43
N THR A 467 -28.24 -51.48 4.73
CA THR A 467 -28.85 -52.45 5.65
C THR A 467 -30.32 -52.70 5.30
N ILE A 468 -31.10 -51.64 5.04
CA ILE A 468 -32.50 -51.74 4.61
C ILE A 468 -32.60 -52.46 3.26
N THR A 469 -31.68 -52.19 2.33
CA THR A 469 -31.65 -52.84 1.02
C THR A 469 -31.42 -54.35 1.14
N ASP A 470 -30.50 -54.76 2.01
CA ASP A 470 -30.21 -56.17 2.26
C ASP A 470 -31.40 -56.87 2.94
N GLN A 471 -32.04 -56.21 3.91
CA GLN A 471 -33.27 -56.71 4.53
C GLN A 471 -34.43 -56.84 3.53
N PHE A 472 -34.57 -55.90 2.60
CA PHE A 472 -35.62 -55.96 1.59
C PHE A 472 -35.43 -57.18 0.68
N LYS A 473 -34.19 -57.44 0.23
CA LYS A 473 -33.87 -58.65 -0.56
C LYS A 473 -34.21 -59.92 0.20
N GLU A 474 -33.84 -60.00 1.48
CA GLU A 474 -34.18 -61.16 2.31
C GLU A 474 -35.70 -61.35 2.43
N SER A 475 -36.46 -60.26 2.57
CA SER A 475 -37.93 -60.32 2.60
C SER A 475 -38.50 -60.79 1.25
N GLU A 476 -37.91 -60.37 0.12
CA GLU A 476 -38.34 -60.77 -1.22
C GLU A 476 -38.12 -62.27 -1.44
N GLU A 477 -37.00 -62.81 -0.98
CA GLU A 477 -36.74 -64.26 -0.99
C GLU A 477 -37.76 -65.03 -0.14
N LYS A 478 -38.11 -64.52 1.05
CA LYS A 478 -39.14 -65.14 1.91
C LYS A 478 -40.52 -65.11 1.25
N VAL A 479 -40.89 -64.01 0.59
CA VAL A 479 -42.14 -63.92 -0.17
C VAL A 479 -42.18 -64.96 -1.29
N LYS A 480 -41.07 -65.17 -2.02
CA LYS A 480 -40.99 -66.24 -3.05
C LYS A 480 -41.19 -67.63 -2.43
N GLN A 481 -40.57 -67.90 -1.28
CA GLN A 481 -40.76 -69.18 -0.57
C GLN A 481 -42.22 -69.39 -0.18
N TYR A 482 -42.88 -68.36 0.35
CA TYR A 482 -44.30 -68.45 0.70
C TYR A 482 -45.21 -68.65 -0.52
N GLN A 483 -44.93 -67.97 -1.63
CA GLN A 483 -45.68 -68.20 -2.88
C GLN A 483 -45.54 -69.64 -3.38
N ASN A 484 -44.40 -70.28 -3.17
CA ASN A 484 -44.21 -71.70 -3.53
C ASN A 484 -44.98 -72.63 -2.58
N ARG A 485 -44.92 -72.40 -1.26
CA ARG A 485 -45.73 -73.16 -0.29
C ARG A 485 -47.23 -73.04 -0.55
N ILE A 486 -47.73 -71.86 -0.89
CA ILE A 486 -49.15 -71.68 -1.26
C ILE A 486 -49.52 -72.51 -2.48
N LYS A 487 -48.65 -72.62 -3.49
CA LYS A 487 -48.88 -73.47 -4.67
C LYS A 487 -48.90 -74.95 -4.31
N GLU A 488 -47.99 -75.40 -3.45
CA GLU A 488 -47.94 -76.77 -2.95
C GLU A 488 -49.20 -77.12 -2.15
N GLU A 489 -49.61 -76.26 -1.22
CA GLU A 489 -50.83 -76.46 -0.44
C GLU A 489 -52.09 -76.41 -1.30
N ALA A 490 -52.16 -75.52 -2.31
CA ALA A 490 -53.27 -75.50 -3.26
C ALA A 490 -53.35 -76.82 -4.06
N ALA A 491 -52.21 -77.44 -4.38
CA ALA A 491 -52.17 -78.74 -5.04
C ALA A 491 -52.65 -79.87 -4.12
N VAL A 492 -52.17 -79.91 -2.87
CA VAL A 492 -52.63 -80.88 -1.86
C VAL A 492 -54.13 -80.73 -1.60
N ASN A 493 -54.64 -79.50 -1.52
CA ASN A 493 -56.06 -79.26 -1.32
C ASN A 493 -56.90 -79.72 -2.53
N ALA A 494 -56.38 -79.59 -3.75
CA ALA A 494 -57.02 -80.14 -4.95
C ALA A 494 -57.07 -81.68 -4.93
N GLU A 495 -56.02 -82.35 -4.43
CA GLU A 495 -56.01 -83.81 -4.22
C GLU A 495 -57.04 -84.24 -3.18
N LEU A 496 -57.06 -83.58 -2.01
CA LEU A 496 -58.04 -83.86 -0.96
C LEU A 496 -59.48 -83.62 -1.44
N GLN A 497 -59.72 -82.55 -2.21
CA GLN A 497 -61.05 -82.31 -2.78
C GLN A 497 -61.47 -83.43 -3.73
N ASN A 498 -60.55 -84.01 -4.50
CA ASN A 498 -60.83 -85.18 -5.34
C ASN A 498 -61.15 -86.43 -4.49
N GLU A 499 -60.43 -86.65 -3.37
CA GLU A 499 -60.72 -87.76 -2.44
C GLU A 499 -62.09 -87.61 -1.78
N VAL A 500 -62.46 -86.40 -1.36
CA VAL A 500 -63.78 -86.10 -0.80
C VAL A 500 -64.88 -86.37 -1.83
N ASN A 501 -64.72 -85.88 -3.07
CA ASN A 501 -65.68 -86.16 -4.15
C ASN A 501 -65.84 -87.67 -4.42
N TYR A 502 -64.74 -88.44 -4.33
CA TYR A 502 -64.79 -89.90 -4.46
C TYR A 502 -65.52 -90.57 -3.28
N ALA A 503 -65.27 -90.12 -2.06
CA ALA A 503 -65.94 -90.62 -0.86
C ALA A 503 -67.45 -90.31 -0.89
N GLU A 504 -67.84 -89.09 -1.30
CA GLU A 504 -69.23 -88.70 -1.50
C GLU A 504 -69.95 -89.62 -2.50
N LEU A 505 -69.30 -89.92 -3.64
CA LEU A 505 -69.84 -90.83 -4.66
C LEU A 505 -70.05 -92.25 -4.10
N LYS A 506 -69.14 -92.71 -3.22
CA LYS A 506 -69.24 -94.00 -2.55
C LYS A 506 -70.39 -94.01 -1.54
N VAL A 507 -70.57 -92.95 -0.76
CA VAL A 507 -71.70 -92.79 0.18
C VAL A 507 -73.03 -92.75 -0.58
N GLU A 508 -73.12 -92.02 -1.69
CA GLU A 508 -74.33 -91.95 -2.50
C GLU A 508 -74.71 -93.35 -3.05
N ASN A 509 -73.71 -94.13 -3.49
CA ASN A 509 -73.91 -95.51 -3.90
C ASN A 509 -74.34 -96.41 -2.75
N SER A 510 -73.73 -96.29 -1.57
CA SER A 510 -74.15 -97.03 -0.36
C SER A 510 -75.58 -96.70 0.04
N GLN A 511 -76.00 -95.44 0.00
CA GLN A 511 -77.38 -95.02 0.28
C GLN A 511 -78.37 -95.59 -0.75
N LYS A 512 -78.00 -95.68 -2.04
CA LYS A 512 -78.82 -96.35 -3.07
C LYS A 512 -79.00 -97.83 -2.76
N ILE A 513 -77.95 -98.52 -2.29
CA ILE A 513 -78.00 -99.93 -1.88
C ILE A 513 -78.87 -100.09 -0.63
N GLU A 514 -78.70 -99.22 0.37
CA GLU A 514 -79.47 -99.26 1.61
C GLU A 514 -80.97 -99.04 1.38
N LYS A 515 -81.34 -98.12 0.47
CA LYS A 515 -82.73 -97.94 0.03
C LYS A 515 -83.30 -99.20 -0.63
N LYS A 516 -82.51 -99.91 -1.46
CA LYS A 516 -82.92 -101.18 -2.06
C LYS A 516 -83.12 -102.28 -1.00
N LEU A 517 -82.15 -102.45 -0.11
CA LEU A 517 -82.23 -103.42 0.99
C LEU A 517 -83.39 -103.11 1.95
N SER A 518 -83.67 -101.84 2.22
CA SER A 518 -84.83 -101.42 3.02
C SER A 518 -86.16 -101.79 2.35
N ALA A 519 -86.24 -101.67 1.02
CA ALA A 519 -87.41 -102.11 0.25
C ALA A 519 -87.57 -103.64 0.27
N GLU A 520 -86.48 -104.39 0.05
CA GLU A 520 -86.47 -105.86 0.12
C GLU A 520 -86.82 -106.36 1.53
N ASN A 521 -86.31 -105.73 2.58
CA ASN A 521 -86.65 -106.06 3.97
C ASN A 521 -88.14 -105.83 4.27
N LYS A 522 -88.76 -104.78 3.71
CA LYS A 522 -90.20 -104.58 3.81
C LYS A 522 -90.99 -105.68 3.10
N GLU A 523 -90.52 -106.16 1.95
CA GLU A 523 -91.13 -107.30 1.27
C GLU A 523 -90.98 -108.62 2.05
N LEU A 524 -89.81 -108.86 2.64
CA LEU A 524 -89.56 -110.02 3.51
C LEU A 524 -90.43 -109.99 4.76
N LEU A 525 -90.56 -108.84 5.42
CA LEU A 525 -91.48 -108.65 6.56
C LEU A 525 -92.93 -108.94 6.16
N LYS A 526 -93.34 -108.52 4.96
CA LYS A 526 -94.67 -108.81 4.44
C LYS A 526 -94.87 -110.31 4.20
N MET A 527 -93.91 -110.98 3.57
CA MET A 527 -93.92 -112.44 3.41
C MET A 527 -93.96 -113.18 4.75
N TYR A 528 -93.19 -112.72 5.74
CA TYR A 528 -93.16 -113.32 7.07
C TYR A 528 -94.52 -113.20 7.78
N GLU A 529 -95.17 -112.03 7.71
CA GLU A 529 -96.52 -111.86 8.25
C GLU A 529 -97.57 -112.68 7.49
N ASP A 530 -97.44 -112.82 6.16
CA ASP A 530 -98.32 -113.69 5.36
C ASP A 530 -98.17 -115.19 5.72
N ILE A 531 -96.94 -115.64 5.96
CA ILE A 531 -96.64 -117.00 6.47
C ILE A 531 -97.21 -117.21 7.88
N LYS A 532 -97.03 -116.23 8.76
CA LYS A 532 -97.58 -116.28 10.12
C LYS A 532 -99.11 -116.36 10.10
N LYS A 533 -99.76 -115.65 9.19
CA LYS A 533 -101.23 -115.68 9.00
C LYS A 533 -101.73 -117.03 8.48
N THR A 534 -101.00 -117.63 7.54
CA THR A 534 -101.32 -118.96 6.98
C THR A 534 -101.09 -120.08 8.00
N MET A 535 -100.03 -119.98 8.81
CA MET A 535 -99.81 -120.91 9.92
C MET A 535 -100.90 -120.78 11.01
N GLY A 536 -101.25 -119.56 11.40
CA GLY A 536 -102.34 -119.33 12.36
C GLY A 536 -103.73 -119.76 11.88
N SER A 537 -103.95 -119.87 10.56
CA SER A 537 -105.16 -120.46 9.99
C SER A 537 -105.09 -121.98 9.87
N SER A 538 -103.92 -122.57 9.63
CA SER A 538 -103.73 -124.03 9.72
C SER A 538 -103.82 -124.57 11.14
N GLU A 539 -103.38 -123.81 12.14
CA GLU A 539 -103.45 -124.18 13.56
C GLU A 539 -104.90 -124.15 14.08
N LYS A 540 -105.71 -123.21 13.57
CA LYS A 540 -107.15 -123.12 13.86
C LYS A 540 -107.95 -124.28 13.24
N ASN A 541 -107.52 -124.78 12.09
CA ASN A 541 -108.14 -125.94 11.42
C ASN A 541 -107.75 -127.30 12.05
N LEU A 542 -106.70 -127.35 12.87
CA LEU A 542 -106.26 -128.56 13.59
C LEU A 542 -106.89 -128.72 14.99
N LEU A 543 -107.56 -127.68 15.50
CA LEU A 543 -108.22 -127.67 16.81
C LEU A 543 -109.74 -127.90 16.75
N GLU A 544 -110.31 -128.15 15.56
CA GLU A 544 -111.74 -128.45 15.34
C GLU A 544 -112.02 -129.92 14.95
N THR A 545 -111.05 -130.83 15.11
CA THR A 545 -111.21 -132.30 15.04
C THR A 545 -110.81 -132.94 16.36
#